data_AF-A0A662TZP8-F1
#
_entry.id   AF-A0A662TZP8-F1
#
_cell.length_a   1.000
_cell.length_b   1.000
_cell.length_c   1.000
_cell.angle_alpha   90.00
_cell.angle_beta   90.00
_cell.angle_gamma   90.00
#
_symmetry.space_group_name_H-M   'P 1'
#
loop_
_entity.id
_entity.type
_entity.pdbx_description
1 polymer ?
#
loop_
_entity_poly.entity_id
_entity_poly.type
_entity_poly.pdbx_seq_one_letter_code
_entity_poly.pdbx_strand_id
1 'polypeptide(L)'
;MLITIILSPMVASTLLLNSPVMLYDLFKDHLKDKNTAAITINIVPKVNGRTVSGTYIVVIHNLTASRYIGHSEITYLKYANLPSKITFKVKRTPIKILSNKTILYEPHEFLVIIANSAKGYLGFKIVEVWVQKPINIVSIEIELKPGKIHTYANNGDSHYLLKVKTKEDIVEPLAERRIEWRKDETQETRTNIQLHSIPDLEVGYFVKENTVLYFESYTSDWYGSLVCPMPDEAEWNSNGKKETYPLEESESPMYLVSNGAKGKLKFDVIYRLEKWWIYFEKGDSYCYYVLYPYEHYGGSGEIWQYVSCNQCEGTPPDYAGCSYGSEGQTLNLDFGSGGPGNVGVKTVIGFSFGYKVFYLSISWYREIEIDRFEIWFKWLKSGTLCRWRHNNDLNSYRAHFAWD
;
A
#
# COMPACT_ATOMS: atom_id res chain seq x y z
N MET A 1 31.20 -8.24 -33.51
CA MET A 1 30.31 -9.21 -32.84
C MET A 1 29.47 -8.45 -31.84
N LEU A 2 28.21 -8.14 -32.16
CA LEU A 2 27.30 -7.47 -31.22
C LEU A 2 26.85 -8.50 -30.18
N ILE A 3 27.09 -8.24 -28.90
CA ILE A 3 26.48 -9.00 -27.80
C ILE A 3 25.30 -8.17 -27.30
N THR A 4 24.11 -8.50 -27.78
CA THR A 4 22.86 -7.90 -27.31
C THR A 4 22.50 -8.48 -25.95
N ILE A 5 22.94 -7.82 -24.88
CA ILE A 5 22.47 -8.16 -23.52
C ILE A 5 21.13 -7.45 -23.32
N ILE A 6 20.04 -8.22 -23.35
CA ILE A 6 18.70 -7.73 -23.04
C ILE A 6 18.60 -7.58 -21.52
N LEU A 7 18.74 -6.36 -21.02
CA LEU A 7 18.50 -5.98 -19.63
C LEU A 7 17.13 -5.28 -19.54
N SER A 8 16.30 -5.72 -18.59
CA SER A 8 14.96 -5.18 -18.35
C SER A 8 14.98 -3.68 -18.01
N PRO A 9 13.90 -2.94 -18.34
CA PRO A 9 13.93 -1.48 -18.36
C PRO A 9 13.72 -0.84 -16.99
N MET A 10 13.95 0.47 -16.99
CA MET A 10 13.35 1.46 -16.08
C MET A 10 13.04 2.72 -16.97
N VAL A 11 12.76 3.97 -16.49
CA VAL A 11 12.51 5.17 -17.36
C VAL A 11 13.03 6.52 -16.80
N ALA A 12 14.20 7.06 -17.26
CA ALA A 12 15.04 8.07 -16.55
C ALA A 12 14.63 9.54 -16.73
N SER A 13 14.58 10.31 -15.63
CA SER A 13 14.31 11.76 -15.68
C SER A 13 15.55 12.63 -15.96
N THR A 14 15.32 13.80 -16.54
CA THR A 14 16.34 14.75 -17.03
C THR A 14 17.24 15.35 -15.95
N LEU A 15 16.86 15.24 -14.67
CA LEU A 15 17.68 15.67 -13.51
C LEU A 15 19.00 14.90 -13.37
N LEU A 16 19.09 13.67 -13.87
CA LEU A 16 20.23 12.77 -13.64
C LEU A 16 21.45 13.04 -14.52
N LEU A 17 21.29 13.74 -15.66
CA LEU A 17 22.39 14.05 -16.58
C LEU A 17 23.44 15.01 -15.98
N ASN A 18 23.11 15.71 -14.89
CA ASN A 18 24.01 16.65 -14.20
C ASN A 18 24.95 16.01 -13.17
N SER A 19 24.91 14.68 -12.96
CA SER A 19 25.94 13.98 -12.16
C SER A 19 26.21 12.55 -12.65
N PRO A 20 26.99 12.39 -13.74
CA PRO A 20 27.36 11.07 -14.28
C PRO A 20 28.03 10.15 -13.26
N VAL A 21 28.74 10.72 -12.27
CA VAL A 21 29.40 9.98 -11.19
C VAL A 21 28.38 9.30 -10.28
N MET A 22 27.32 9.99 -9.85
CA MET A 22 26.27 9.38 -9.00
C MET A 22 25.49 8.28 -9.73
N LEU A 23 25.21 8.45 -11.03
CA LEU A 23 24.62 7.39 -11.86
C LEU A 23 25.51 6.15 -11.92
N TYR A 24 26.81 6.35 -12.17
CA TYR A 24 27.79 5.28 -12.25
C TYR A 24 28.01 4.58 -10.89
N ASP A 25 27.98 5.33 -9.78
CA ASP A 25 28.07 4.76 -8.44
C ASP A 25 26.80 4.00 -8.06
N LEU A 26 25.59 4.48 -8.43
CA LEU A 26 24.34 3.72 -8.27
C LEU A 26 24.31 2.44 -9.09
N PHE A 27 24.81 2.48 -10.32
CA PHE A 27 24.96 1.30 -11.17
C PHE A 27 25.98 0.31 -10.60
N LYS A 28 27.14 0.80 -10.13
CA LYS A 28 28.12 -0.02 -9.38
C LYS A 28 27.54 -0.63 -8.12
N ASP A 29 26.74 0.12 -7.38
CA ASP A 29 26.12 -0.34 -6.13
C ASP A 29 24.97 -1.33 -6.40
N HIS A 30 24.29 -1.24 -7.55
CA HIS A 30 23.39 -2.29 -8.05
C HIS A 30 24.18 -3.56 -8.40
N LEU A 31 25.23 -3.46 -9.22
CA LEU A 31 26.08 -4.60 -9.61
C LEU A 31 26.82 -5.26 -8.43
N LYS A 32 26.95 -4.57 -7.29
CA LYS A 32 27.62 -5.07 -6.07
C LYS A 32 26.65 -5.43 -4.95
N ASP A 33 25.34 -5.54 -5.25
CA ASP A 33 24.25 -5.79 -4.29
C ASP A 33 24.16 -4.83 -3.10
N LYS A 34 24.89 -3.71 -3.15
CA LYS A 34 24.87 -2.67 -2.12
C LYS A 34 23.56 -1.91 -2.07
N ASN A 35 22.68 -2.04 -3.07
CA ASN A 35 21.33 -1.48 -2.97
C ASN A 35 20.39 -2.28 -2.07
N THR A 36 20.80 -3.47 -1.61
CA THR A 36 20.11 -4.21 -0.56
C THR A 36 20.22 -3.51 0.80
N ALA A 37 19.14 -3.55 1.59
CA ALA A 37 19.10 -3.08 2.97
C ALA A 37 18.45 -4.12 3.89
N ALA A 38 18.77 -4.04 5.18
CA ALA A 38 18.15 -4.88 6.21
C ALA A 38 16.91 -4.18 6.78
N ILE A 39 15.83 -4.94 6.89
CA ILE A 39 14.62 -4.57 7.62
C ILE A 39 14.47 -5.52 8.81
N THR A 40 14.22 -4.96 9.98
CA THR A 40 13.93 -5.69 11.21
C THR A 40 12.51 -5.37 11.64
N ILE A 41 11.63 -6.37 11.62
CA ILE A 41 10.28 -6.26 12.16
C ILE A 41 10.27 -6.89 13.55
N ASN A 42 9.95 -6.10 14.58
CA ASN A 42 9.67 -6.57 15.92
C ASN A 42 8.18 -6.93 16.02
N ILE A 43 7.88 -8.23 16.08
CA ILE A 43 6.50 -8.73 16.05
C ILE A 43 6.03 -9.01 17.47
N VAL A 44 4.92 -8.40 17.87
CA VAL A 44 4.29 -8.55 19.18
C VAL A 44 2.88 -9.14 19.02
N PRO A 45 2.68 -10.47 19.14
CA PRO A 45 1.35 -11.08 19.16
C PRO A 45 0.52 -10.60 20.37
N LYS A 46 -0.75 -10.30 20.12
CA LYS A 46 -1.74 -9.87 21.13
C LYS A 46 -2.97 -10.78 21.13
N VAL A 47 -3.56 -11.03 22.30
CA VAL A 47 -4.92 -11.59 22.45
C VAL A 47 -5.67 -10.73 23.46
N ASN A 48 -6.79 -10.14 23.06
CA ASN A 48 -7.55 -9.15 23.82
C ASN A 48 -6.62 -8.03 24.35
N GLY A 49 -5.74 -7.53 23.49
CA GLY A 49 -4.75 -6.48 23.81
C GLY A 49 -3.58 -6.92 24.72
N ARG A 50 -3.56 -8.16 25.24
CA ARG A 50 -2.46 -8.68 26.07
C ARG A 50 -1.43 -9.41 25.21
N THR A 51 -0.14 -9.16 25.44
CA THR A 51 0.94 -9.85 24.72
C THR A 51 0.97 -11.34 25.07
N VAL A 52 1.03 -12.23 24.06
CA VAL A 52 1.03 -13.69 24.24
C VAL A 52 2.28 -14.31 23.65
N SER A 53 3.18 -14.82 24.49
CA SER A 53 4.39 -15.52 24.03
C SER A 53 4.10 -16.96 23.55
N GLY A 54 4.90 -17.43 22.60
CA GLY A 54 4.83 -18.81 22.10
C GLY A 54 5.65 -19.01 20.82
N THR A 55 5.64 -20.23 20.29
CA THR A 55 6.18 -20.55 18.96
C THR A 55 5.11 -20.37 17.91
N TYR A 56 5.43 -19.69 16.81
CA TYR A 56 4.52 -19.39 15.70
C TYR A 56 5.19 -19.71 14.37
N ILE A 57 4.43 -20.13 13.37
CA ILE A 57 4.83 -20.02 11.97
C ILE A 57 4.71 -18.54 11.60
N VAL A 58 5.76 -17.95 11.03
CA VAL A 58 5.74 -16.56 10.56
C VAL A 58 6.01 -16.52 9.08
N VAL A 59 5.09 -15.90 8.33
CA VAL A 59 5.21 -15.63 6.90
C VAL A 59 5.24 -14.12 6.68
N ILE A 60 6.14 -13.65 5.83
CA ILE A 60 6.21 -12.24 5.44
C ILE A 60 6.18 -12.16 3.92
N HIS A 61 5.10 -11.62 3.37
CA HIS A 61 4.97 -11.30 1.96
C HIS A 61 5.41 -9.84 1.73
N ASN A 62 6.29 -9.62 0.75
CA ASN A 62 6.58 -8.34 0.13
C ASN A 62 5.48 -8.08 -0.91
N LEU A 63 4.48 -7.26 -0.57
CA LEU A 63 3.37 -6.94 -1.48
C LEU A 63 3.84 -6.00 -2.61
N THR A 64 4.82 -5.13 -2.35
CA THR A 64 5.41 -4.24 -3.37
C THR A 64 6.01 -5.01 -4.55
N ALA A 65 6.43 -6.28 -4.35
CA ALA A 65 6.87 -7.16 -5.44
C ALA A 65 5.82 -7.29 -6.57
N SER A 66 4.52 -7.18 -6.25
CA SER A 66 3.46 -7.39 -7.23
C SER A 66 3.39 -6.33 -8.34
N ARG A 67 4.02 -5.17 -8.12
CA ARG A 67 4.21 -4.12 -9.13
C ARG A 67 5.24 -4.54 -10.21
N TYR A 68 6.14 -5.47 -9.87
CA TYR A 68 7.30 -5.86 -10.68
C TYR A 68 7.20 -7.26 -11.27
N ILE A 69 6.63 -8.22 -10.52
CA ILE A 69 6.49 -9.63 -10.95
C ILE A 69 5.04 -10.10 -11.05
N GLY A 70 4.07 -9.19 -10.87
CA GLY A 70 2.64 -9.48 -11.01
C GLY A 70 2.01 -10.23 -9.84
N HIS A 71 2.76 -10.52 -8.77
CA HIS A 71 2.29 -11.15 -7.54
C HIS A 71 3.16 -10.80 -6.33
N SER A 72 2.69 -11.03 -5.10
CA SER A 72 3.48 -10.85 -3.88
C SER A 72 4.65 -11.85 -3.79
N GLU A 73 5.66 -11.54 -2.97
CA GLU A 73 6.84 -12.40 -2.79
C GLU A 73 7.00 -12.75 -1.32
N ILE A 74 6.95 -14.03 -0.94
CA ILE A 74 7.30 -14.45 0.42
C ILE A 74 8.81 -14.23 0.63
N THR A 75 9.18 -13.23 1.43
CA THR A 75 10.57 -12.91 1.79
C THR A 75 11.05 -13.67 3.03
N TYR A 76 10.12 -14.09 3.90
CA TYR A 76 10.41 -14.88 5.11
C TYR A 76 9.32 -15.93 5.35
N LEU A 77 9.74 -17.15 5.71
CA LEU A 77 8.87 -18.26 6.14
C LEU A 77 9.69 -19.15 7.09
N LYS A 78 9.46 -19.06 8.40
CA LYS A 78 10.08 -19.93 9.43
C LYS A 78 9.20 -20.02 10.69
N TYR A 79 9.48 -21.02 11.53
CA TYR A 79 9.05 -20.97 12.92
C TYR A 79 9.88 -19.94 13.71
N ALA A 80 9.21 -19.14 14.54
CA ALA A 80 9.85 -18.19 15.43
C ALA A 80 9.16 -18.18 16.80
N ASN A 81 9.94 -18.04 17.86
CA ASN A 81 9.41 -17.70 19.17
C ASN A 81 9.10 -16.20 19.19
N LEU A 82 7.85 -15.84 19.46
CA LEU A 82 7.37 -14.46 19.54
C LEU A 82 7.01 -14.11 21.00
N PRO A 83 7.09 -12.81 21.40
CA PRO A 83 7.56 -11.67 20.63
C PRO A 83 9.06 -11.74 20.28
N SER A 84 9.44 -11.37 19.06
CA SER A 84 10.86 -11.28 18.66
C SER A 84 11.08 -10.39 17.44
N LYS A 85 12.37 -10.14 17.16
CA LYS A 85 12.85 -9.34 16.03
C LYS A 85 13.25 -10.24 14.87
N ILE A 86 12.52 -10.16 13.76
CA ILE A 86 12.84 -10.88 12.53
C ILE A 86 13.54 -9.92 11.57
N THR A 87 14.75 -10.27 11.15
CA THR A 87 15.54 -9.46 10.21
C THR A 87 15.67 -10.18 8.87
N PHE A 88 15.33 -9.48 7.80
CA PHE A 88 15.47 -9.95 6.42
C PHE A 88 16.03 -8.84 5.52
N LYS A 89 16.38 -9.18 4.29
CA LYS A 89 17.00 -8.27 3.32
C LYS A 89 16.05 -8.00 2.17
N VAL A 90 15.94 -6.75 1.75
CA VAL A 90 15.22 -6.37 0.53
C VAL A 90 16.06 -5.46 -0.36
N LYS A 91 15.82 -5.55 -1.67
CA LYS A 91 16.42 -4.67 -2.67
C LYS A 91 15.68 -3.33 -2.65
N ARG A 92 16.39 -2.23 -2.39
CA ARG A 92 15.80 -0.88 -2.43
C ARG A 92 15.69 -0.38 -3.86
N THR A 93 14.50 0.04 -4.28
CA THR A 93 14.27 0.74 -5.55
C THR A 93 14.36 2.25 -5.32
N PRO A 94 15.26 3.00 -5.97
CA PRO A 94 15.31 4.45 -5.86
C PRO A 94 14.16 5.09 -6.66
N ILE A 95 13.43 6.04 -6.07
CA ILE A 95 12.40 6.85 -6.76
C ILE A 95 12.97 8.20 -7.20
N LYS A 96 13.65 8.92 -6.31
CA LYS A 96 14.02 10.32 -6.53
C LYS A 96 15.38 10.64 -5.92
N ILE A 97 16.20 11.42 -6.63
CA ILE A 97 17.40 12.04 -6.06
C ILE A 97 17.07 13.50 -5.77
N LEU A 98 17.14 13.87 -4.50
CA LEU A 98 16.87 15.23 -4.03
C LEU A 98 18.03 16.16 -4.39
N SER A 99 17.74 17.47 -4.45
CA SER A 99 18.72 18.53 -4.76
C SER A 99 19.93 18.59 -3.81
N ASN A 100 19.84 17.98 -2.62
CA ASN A 100 20.95 17.81 -1.67
C ASN A 100 21.72 16.48 -1.86
N LYS A 101 21.52 15.77 -2.97
CA LYS A 101 22.08 14.44 -3.31
C LYS A 101 21.61 13.28 -2.43
N THR A 102 20.59 13.47 -1.58
CA THR A 102 19.93 12.37 -0.86
C THR A 102 19.05 11.56 -1.83
N ILE A 103 19.05 10.24 -1.69
CA ILE A 103 18.23 9.33 -2.50
C ILE A 103 17.01 8.89 -1.69
N LEU A 104 15.82 9.15 -2.21
CA LEU A 104 14.57 8.57 -1.74
C LEU A 104 14.35 7.21 -2.42
N TYR A 105 13.89 6.25 -1.62
CA TYR A 105 13.62 4.88 -2.04
C TYR A 105 12.14 4.56 -1.84
N GLU A 106 11.64 3.61 -2.64
CA GLU A 106 10.26 3.13 -2.55
C GLU A 106 9.97 2.55 -1.16
N PRO A 107 8.83 2.90 -0.54
CA PRO A 107 8.35 2.20 0.64
C PRO A 107 7.98 0.76 0.24
N HIS A 108 8.37 -0.20 1.08
CA HIS A 108 7.93 -1.57 0.93
C HIS A 108 6.71 -1.84 1.82
N GLU A 109 5.65 -2.38 1.22
CA GLU A 109 4.48 -2.89 1.93
C GLU A 109 4.69 -4.38 2.20
N PHE A 110 4.67 -4.77 3.48
CA PHE A 110 4.74 -6.18 3.88
C PHE A 110 3.45 -6.63 4.55
N LEU A 111 2.90 -7.76 4.10
CA LEU A 111 1.91 -8.52 4.87
C LEU A 111 2.66 -9.51 5.77
N VAL A 112 2.52 -9.33 7.08
CA VAL A 112 3.03 -10.25 8.10
C VAL A 112 1.88 -11.13 8.57
N ILE A 113 2.05 -12.45 8.43
CA ILE A 113 1.12 -13.48 8.89
C ILE A 113 1.81 -14.26 10.01
N ILE A 114 1.11 -14.45 11.13
CA ILE A 114 1.56 -15.30 12.23
C ILE A 114 0.49 -16.35 12.57
N ALA A 115 0.91 -17.61 12.66
CA ALA A 115 0.04 -18.75 12.90
C ALA A 115 0.52 -19.57 14.10
N ASN A 116 -0.36 -19.84 15.06
CA ASN A 116 -0.10 -20.72 16.20
C ASN A 116 -0.86 -22.05 15.99
N SER A 117 -0.22 -23.01 15.34
CA SER A 117 -0.79 -24.34 15.07
C SER A 117 -1.25 -25.06 16.34
N ALA A 118 -0.50 -24.94 17.43
CA ALA A 118 -0.83 -25.58 18.70
C ALA A 118 -2.05 -24.98 19.44
N LYS A 119 -2.48 -23.75 19.10
CA LYS A 119 -3.57 -23.03 19.80
C LYS A 119 -4.72 -22.58 18.91
N GLY A 120 -4.66 -22.77 17.59
CA GLY A 120 -5.71 -22.34 16.65
C GLY A 120 -5.86 -20.81 16.60
N TYR A 121 -4.73 -20.09 16.59
CA TYR A 121 -4.71 -18.63 16.45
C TYR A 121 -4.02 -18.21 15.16
N LEU A 122 -4.65 -17.27 14.45
CA LEU A 122 -4.09 -16.59 13.28
C LEU A 122 -4.10 -15.07 13.51
N GLY A 123 -3.09 -14.39 13.00
CA GLY A 123 -2.99 -12.94 13.05
C GLY A 123 -2.28 -12.39 11.83
N PHE A 124 -2.76 -11.25 11.34
CA PHE A 124 -2.35 -10.68 10.05
C PHE A 124 -2.16 -9.17 10.21
N LYS A 125 -1.16 -8.60 9.52
CA LYS A 125 -0.98 -7.14 9.49
C LYS A 125 -0.17 -6.68 8.28
N ILE A 126 -0.68 -5.68 7.57
CA ILE A 126 0.12 -4.90 6.60
C ILE A 126 0.95 -3.84 7.34
N VAL A 127 2.21 -3.68 6.92
CA VAL A 127 3.13 -2.65 7.41
C VAL A 127 3.90 -2.04 6.24
N GLU A 128 3.85 -0.71 6.14
CA GLU A 128 4.66 0.07 5.22
C GLU A 128 6.03 0.39 5.87
N VAL A 129 7.12 0.22 5.13
CA VAL A 129 8.49 0.47 5.59
C VAL A 129 9.26 1.30 4.57
N TRP A 130 9.60 2.53 4.94
CA TRP A 130 10.51 3.39 4.17
C TRP A 130 11.95 2.89 4.31
N VAL A 131 12.50 2.28 3.26
CA VAL A 131 13.73 1.46 3.40
C VAL A 131 15.01 2.30 3.33
N GLN A 132 15.37 2.87 4.48
CA GLN A 132 16.61 3.63 4.68
C GLN A 132 17.78 2.73 5.09
N LYS A 133 18.96 3.32 5.34
CA LYS A 133 20.16 2.65 5.86
C LYS A 133 20.58 3.32 7.18
N PRO A 134 21.22 2.59 8.12
CA PRO A 134 21.77 1.25 7.98
C PRO A 134 20.78 0.09 8.18
N ILE A 135 19.80 0.23 9.08
CA ILE A 135 18.77 -0.78 9.40
C ILE A 135 17.46 -0.05 9.68
N ASN A 136 16.35 -0.54 9.14
CA ASN A 136 15.01 -0.06 9.48
C ASN A 136 14.43 -0.97 10.54
N ILE A 137 14.08 -0.44 11.72
CA ILE A 137 13.44 -1.20 12.79
C ILE A 137 12.00 -0.70 12.93
N VAL A 138 11.03 -1.57 12.67
CA VAL A 138 9.60 -1.28 12.84
C VAL A 138 9.03 -2.26 13.86
N SER A 139 8.20 -1.77 14.79
CA SER A 139 7.52 -2.62 15.78
C SER A 139 6.05 -2.70 15.43
N ILE A 140 5.53 -3.92 15.32
CA ILE A 140 4.13 -4.18 14.99
C ILE A 140 3.47 -5.04 16.07
N GLU A 141 2.35 -4.56 16.58
CA GLU A 141 1.42 -5.36 17.36
C GLU A 141 0.42 -6.02 16.40
N ILE A 142 0.26 -7.34 16.49
CA ILE A 142 -0.65 -8.14 15.66
C ILE A 142 -1.67 -8.80 16.59
N GLU A 143 -2.95 -8.46 16.42
CA GLU A 143 -4.03 -9.11 17.16
C GLU A 143 -4.27 -10.51 16.58
N LEU A 144 -4.20 -11.52 17.44
CA LEU A 144 -4.49 -12.91 17.15
C LEU A 144 -5.99 -13.15 17.34
N LYS A 145 -6.66 -13.57 16.29
CA LYS A 145 -8.05 -14.03 16.35
C LYS A 145 -8.08 -15.56 16.42
N PRO A 146 -9.09 -16.17 17.06
CA PRO A 146 -9.40 -17.58 16.84
C PRO A 146 -9.61 -17.77 15.33
N GLY A 147 -8.70 -18.50 14.70
CA GLY A 147 -8.66 -18.71 13.26
C GLY A 147 -8.30 -20.17 13.02
N LYS A 148 -9.07 -20.84 12.17
CA LYS A 148 -8.94 -22.27 11.98
C LYS A 148 -7.73 -22.53 11.10
N ILE A 149 -6.76 -23.24 11.65
CA ILE A 149 -5.79 -23.99 10.86
C ILE A 149 -6.46 -25.36 10.68
N HIS A 150 -7.08 -25.57 9.53
CA HIS A 150 -7.83 -26.80 9.22
C HIS A 150 -6.86 -27.95 8.91
N THR A 151 -6.17 -28.45 9.94
CA THR A 151 -5.31 -29.63 9.85
C THR A 151 -6.15 -30.87 9.52
N TYR A 152 -5.85 -31.55 8.42
CA TYR A 152 -6.27 -32.94 8.23
C TYR A 152 -5.18 -33.84 8.81
N ALA A 153 -5.54 -34.79 9.68
CA ALA A 153 -4.60 -35.78 10.22
C ALA A 153 -4.20 -36.76 9.11
N ASN A 154 -3.20 -36.39 8.32
CA ASN A 154 -2.82 -37.14 7.12
C ASN A 154 -1.78 -38.22 7.45
N ASN A 155 -2.23 -39.48 7.50
CA ASN A 155 -1.36 -40.65 7.61
C ASN A 155 -0.70 -41.04 6.26
N GLY A 156 -0.91 -40.29 5.18
CA GLY A 156 -0.62 -40.71 3.80
C GLY A 156 0.46 -39.94 3.05
N ASP A 157 0.29 -38.62 2.88
CA ASP A 157 1.02 -37.87 1.82
C ASP A 157 2.47 -37.52 2.17
N SER A 158 3.34 -38.52 1.98
CA SER A 158 4.78 -38.38 2.00
C SER A 158 5.29 -37.63 0.76
N HIS A 159 5.30 -36.30 0.79
CA HIS A 159 6.03 -35.50 -0.20
C HIS A 159 7.55 -35.71 -0.03
N TYR A 160 8.12 -36.60 -0.84
CA TYR A 160 9.55 -36.90 -0.83
C TYR A 160 10.38 -35.76 -1.43
N LEU A 161 10.95 -34.91 -0.57
CA LEU A 161 11.99 -33.94 -0.95
C LEU A 161 13.36 -34.34 -0.39
N LEU A 162 14.40 -34.05 -1.18
CA LEU A 162 15.79 -34.46 -0.91
C LEU A 162 16.37 -33.74 0.31
N LYS A 163 16.71 -34.52 1.34
CA LYS A 163 17.19 -34.04 2.64
C LYS A 163 18.56 -33.39 2.56
N VAL A 164 18.68 -32.17 3.07
CA VAL A 164 19.94 -31.67 3.65
C VAL A 164 19.84 -31.86 5.16
N LYS A 165 20.77 -32.62 5.74
CA LYS A 165 20.69 -33.06 7.15
C LYS A 165 21.18 -31.96 8.10
N THR A 166 20.31 -31.04 8.49
CA THR A 166 20.52 -30.13 9.63
C THR A 166 20.42 -30.91 10.96
N LYS A 167 20.96 -30.33 12.04
CA LYS A 167 21.44 -31.11 13.21
C LYS A 167 20.64 -30.91 14.50
N GLU A 168 19.43 -30.39 14.41
CA GLU A 168 18.56 -30.04 15.56
C GLU A 168 17.12 -30.49 15.28
N ASP A 169 16.36 -30.85 16.32
CA ASP A 169 14.96 -31.37 16.23
C ASP A 169 13.90 -30.31 15.83
N ILE A 170 14.34 -29.21 15.21
CA ILE A 170 13.46 -28.16 14.71
C ILE A 170 13.05 -28.53 13.29
N VAL A 171 11.76 -28.80 13.08
CA VAL A 171 11.19 -28.98 11.74
C VAL A 171 11.15 -27.62 11.03
N GLU A 172 12.12 -27.35 10.16
CA GLU A 172 12.08 -26.17 9.31
C GLU A 172 11.09 -26.36 8.14
N PRO A 173 10.48 -25.28 7.60
CA PRO A 173 9.68 -25.37 6.39
C PRO A 173 10.55 -25.63 5.14
N LEU A 174 10.28 -26.72 4.39
CA LEU A 174 10.79 -26.87 3.02
C LEU A 174 10.05 -25.90 2.12
N ALA A 175 10.65 -24.74 1.94
CA ALA A 175 10.10 -23.64 1.18
C ALA A 175 10.14 -23.87 -0.34
N GLU A 176 9.56 -24.96 -0.85
CA GLU A 176 8.98 -24.93 -2.20
C GLU A 176 7.69 -24.11 -2.12
N ARG A 177 7.79 -22.83 -2.44
CA ARG A 177 6.67 -21.88 -2.35
C ARG A 177 6.04 -21.77 -3.72
N ARG A 178 4.74 -22.08 -3.83
CA ARG A 178 4.04 -22.00 -5.10
C ARG A 178 2.77 -21.16 -4.96
N ILE A 179 2.69 -20.13 -5.79
CA ILE A 179 1.40 -19.55 -6.17
C ILE A 179 0.79 -20.54 -7.15
N GLU A 180 -0.34 -21.13 -6.79
CA GLU A 180 -1.07 -22.01 -7.71
C GLU A 180 -1.91 -21.19 -8.68
N TRP A 181 -2.50 -20.09 -8.19
CA TRP A 181 -3.53 -19.35 -8.90
C TRP A 181 -3.53 -17.88 -8.52
N ARG A 182 -3.81 -17.04 -9.52
CA ARG A 182 -4.05 -15.60 -9.39
C ARG A 182 -5.33 -15.25 -10.16
N LYS A 183 -6.16 -14.39 -9.58
CA LYS A 183 -7.26 -13.70 -10.28
C LYS A 183 -7.27 -12.24 -9.86
N ASP A 184 -7.56 -11.35 -10.80
CA ASP A 184 -7.81 -9.95 -10.52
C ASP A 184 -9.31 -9.68 -10.77
N GLU A 185 -9.98 -8.98 -9.84
CA GLU A 185 -11.43 -8.71 -9.87
C GLU A 185 -11.74 -7.26 -9.48
N THR A 186 -12.61 -6.57 -10.22
CA THR A 186 -13.10 -5.23 -9.87
C THR A 186 -14.26 -5.33 -8.87
N GLN A 187 -14.19 -4.58 -7.76
CA GLN A 187 -15.22 -4.52 -6.73
C GLN A 187 -15.50 -3.08 -6.26
N GLU A 188 -16.79 -2.74 -6.13
CA GLU A 188 -17.26 -1.48 -5.55
C GLU A 188 -16.88 -1.37 -4.06
N THR A 189 -15.85 -0.58 -3.75
CA THR A 189 -15.31 -0.45 -2.40
C THR A 189 -15.73 0.86 -1.74
N ARG A 190 -16.48 0.75 -0.65
CA ARG A 190 -16.96 1.89 0.16
C ARG A 190 -15.80 2.55 0.90
N THR A 191 -15.77 3.89 0.89
CA THR A 191 -14.78 4.68 1.64
C THR A 191 -15.44 5.55 2.71
N ASN A 192 -14.59 6.17 3.55
CA ASN A 192 -14.99 7.22 4.50
C ASN A 192 -14.79 8.64 3.95
N ILE A 193 -14.33 8.80 2.70
CA ILE A 193 -14.19 10.09 2.03
C ILE A 193 -15.58 10.71 1.90
N GLN A 194 -15.73 11.98 2.29
CA GLN A 194 -17.01 12.67 2.29
C GLN A 194 -16.97 13.98 1.52
N LEU A 195 -17.94 14.13 0.61
CA LEU A 195 -18.23 15.38 -0.07
C LEU A 195 -19.39 16.07 0.67
N HIS A 196 -19.20 17.36 0.98
CA HIS A 196 -20.17 18.15 1.73
C HIS A 196 -20.48 19.42 0.94
N SER A 197 -21.67 19.52 0.32
CA SER A 197 -22.15 20.77 -0.27
C SER A 197 -23.05 21.54 0.72
N ILE A 198 -23.15 22.85 0.48
CA ILE A 198 -24.09 23.80 1.09
C ILE A 198 -24.94 24.44 -0.03
N PRO A 199 -26.02 25.19 0.25
CA PRO A 199 -26.75 25.93 -0.78
C PRO A 199 -25.80 26.77 -1.64
N ASP A 200 -26.04 26.79 -2.95
CA ASP A 200 -25.23 27.52 -3.95
C ASP A 200 -23.77 27.04 -4.11
N LEU A 201 -23.47 25.79 -3.75
CA LEU A 201 -22.15 25.17 -3.92
C LEU A 201 -22.26 23.78 -4.57
N GLU A 202 -21.46 23.49 -5.60
CA GLU A 202 -21.22 22.12 -6.08
C GLU A 202 -19.91 21.62 -5.48
N VAL A 203 -19.87 20.35 -5.06
CA VAL A 203 -18.68 19.72 -4.46
C VAL A 203 -18.45 18.35 -5.10
N GLY A 204 -17.18 18.09 -5.36
CA GLY A 204 -16.67 16.97 -6.14
C GLY A 204 -15.30 16.54 -5.65
N TYR A 205 -14.67 15.67 -6.43
CA TYR A 205 -13.32 15.20 -6.17
C TYR A 205 -12.50 15.12 -7.46
N PHE A 206 -11.18 14.95 -7.32
CA PHE A 206 -10.28 14.72 -8.45
C PHE A 206 -9.17 13.74 -8.04
N VAL A 207 -8.89 12.75 -8.89
CA VAL A 207 -7.83 11.75 -8.74
C VAL A 207 -6.87 11.90 -9.91
N LYS A 208 -5.61 12.23 -9.60
CA LYS A 208 -4.52 12.34 -10.58
C LYS A 208 -3.78 11.01 -10.72
N GLU A 209 -2.91 10.89 -11.72
CA GLU A 209 -2.10 9.70 -12.02
C GLU A 209 -1.28 9.11 -10.83
N ASN A 210 -1.05 9.85 -9.73
CA ASN A 210 -0.39 9.34 -8.51
C ASN A 210 -1.23 9.47 -7.22
N THR A 211 -2.53 9.74 -7.31
CA THR A 211 -3.37 9.95 -6.13
C THR A 211 -3.65 8.61 -5.43
N VAL A 212 -2.88 8.31 -4.39
CA VAL A 212 -2.99 7.06 -3.61
C VAL A 212 -4.17 7.11 -2.64
N LEU A 213 -4.98 6.05 -2.64
CA LEU A 213 -6.02 5.78 -1.64
C LEU A 213 -5.72 4.48 -0.88
N TYR A 214 -6.32 4.31 0.30
CA TYR A 214 -6.12 3.12 1.15
C TYR A 214 -7.41 2.31 1.31
N PHE A 215 -7.42 1.10 0.73
CA PHE A 215 -8.51 0.13 0.82
C PHE A 215 -8.11 -1.10 1.65
N GLU A 216 -9.08 -1.81 2.20
CA GLU A 216 -8.87 -2.93 3.11
C GLU A 216 -8.34 -4.17 2.35
N SER A 217 -7.37 -4.89 2.92
CA SER A 217 -6.88 -6.19 2.44
C SER A 217 -7.33 -7.31 3.37
N TYR A 218 -7.41 -8.54 2.85
CA TYR A 218 -7.86 -9.73 3.58
C TYR A 218 -6.93 -10.92 3.34
N THR A 219 -6.83 -11.81 4.32
CA THR A 219 -6.19 -13.12 4.20
C THR A 219 -7.13 -14.17 4.77
N SER A 220 -7.20 -15.32 4.12
CA SER A 220 -8.06 -16.40 4.60
C SER A 220 -7.49 -17.10 5.83
N ASP A 221 -8.34 -17.88 6.51
CA ASP A 221 -7.88 -18.98 7.35
C ASP A 221 -6.98 -19.96 6.56
N TRP A 222 -6.27 -20.84 7.27
CA TRP A 222 -5.28 -21.75 6.70
C TRP A 222 -5.86 -23.17 6.58
N TYR A 223 -5.76 -23.78 5.40
CA TYR A 223 -6.40 -25.06 5.11
C TYR A 223 -5.37 -26.14 4.80
N GLY A 224 -5.52 -27.33 5.39
CA GLY A 224 -4.72 -28.50 5.03
C GLY A 224 -4.93 -28.89 3.56
N SER A 225 -3.88 -29.43 2.94
CA SER A 225 -3.83 -29.62 1.48
C SER A 225 -4.99 -30.39 0.84
N LEU A 226 -5.49 -31.42 1.51
CA LEU A 226 -6.62 -32.23 1.04
C LEU A 226 -7.97 -31.51 1.07
N VAL A 227 -8.07 -30.35 1.72
CA VAL A 227 -9.32 -29.61 1.98
C VAL A 227 -9.22 -28.12 1.66
N CYS A 228 -8.31 -27.75 0.76
CA CYS A 228 -8.17 -26.37 0.32
C CYS A 228 -9.44 -25.91 -0.45
N PRO A 229 -10.28 -25.03 0.14
CA PRO A 229 -11.61 -24.73 -0.38
C PRO A 229 -11.54 -23.73 -1.54
N MET A 230 -12.68 -23.48 -2.19
CA MET A 230 -12.78 -22.36 -3.14
C MET A 230 -12.77 -21.00 -2.39
N PRO A 231 -12.40 -19.87 -3.04
CA PRO A 231 -12.26 -18.58 -2.36
C PRO A 231 -13.55 -18.03 -1.73
N ASP A 232 -14.70 -18.41 -2.25
CA ASP A 232 -16.06 -18.09 -1.77
C ASP A 232 -16.51 -18.96 -0.58
N GLU A 233 -15.87 -20.12 -0.39
CA GLU A 233 -16.04 -21.01 0.76
C GLU A 233 -15.04 -20.71 1.90
N ALA A 234 -14.06 -19.82 1.66
CA ALA A 234 -13.01 -19.49 2.61
C ALA A 234 -13.47 -18.44 3.64
N GLU A 235 -12.96 -18.58 4.87
CA GLU A 235 -13.18 -17.63 5.97
C GLU A 235 -12.12 -16.52 5.89
N TRP A 236 -12.55 -15.25 5.88
CA TRP A 236 -11.69 -14.10 5.57
C TRP A 236 -11.46 -13.17 6.76
N ASN A 237 -10.19 -12.82 7.00
CA ASN A 237 -9.77 -11.90 8.04
C ASN A 237 -9.13 -10.65 7.43
N SER A 238 -9.48 -9.46 7.92
CA SER A 238 -8.84 -8.21 7.48
C SER A 238 -7.40 -8.10 7.99
N ASN A 239 -6.53 -7.59 7.11
CA ASN A 239 -5.10 -7.39 7.30
C ASN A 239 -4.75 -5.93 7.68
N GLY A 240 -5.76 -5.05 7.71
CA GLY A 240 -5.60 -3.61 7.62
C GLY A 240 -5.59 -3.12 6.17
N LYS A 241 -5.48 -1.81 6.01
CA LYS A 241 -5.48 -1.15 4.71
C LYS A 241 -4.12 -1.17 4.03
N LYS A 242 -4.14 -1.18 2.70
CA LYS A 242 -2.98 -1.16 1.80
C LYS A 242 -3.03 0.08 0.90
N GLU A 243 -1.87 0.67 0.58
CA GLU A 243 -1.76 1.73 -0.43
C GLU A 243 -2.20 1.19 -1.81
N THR A 244 -3.00 1.96 -2.54
CA THR A 244 -3.59 1.56 -3.82
C THR A 244 -3.53 2.73 -4.79
N TYR A 245 -2.90 2.50 -5.94
CA TYR A 245 -2.70 3.52 -6.97
C TYR A 245 -3.92 3.58 -7.91
N PRO A 246 -4.15 4.71 -8.59
CA PRO A 246 -5.16 4.78 -9.63
C PRO A 246 -4.63 4.08 -10.89
N LEU A 247 -5.46 3.25 -11.52
CA LEU A 247 -5.20 2.69 -12.87
C LEU A 247 -5.33 3.79 -13.94
N GLU A 248 -6.27 4.69 -13.72
CA GLU A 248 -6.69 5.75 -14.64
C GLU A 248 -6.87 7.05 -13.84
N GLU A 249 -6.37 8.17 -14.37
CA GLU A 249 -6.66 9.49 -13.81
C GLU A 249 -8.04 10.01 -14.27
N SER A 250 -8.64 10.90 -13.49
CA SER A 250 -9.82 11.63 -13.93
C SER A 250 -9.42 12.70 -14.96
N GLU A 251 -10.12 12.81 -16.09
CA GLU A 251 -9.87 13.90 -17.06
C GLU A 251 -10.24 15.28 -16.50
N SER A 252 -11.20 15.34 -15.57
CA SER A 252 -11.64 16.58 -14.92
C SER A 252 -12.26 16.30 -13.53
N PRO A 253 -12.43 17.32 -12.66
CA PRO A 253 -13.07 17.15 -11.36
C PRO A 253 -14.53 16.70 -11.46
N MET A 254 -14.87 15.65 -10.72
CA MET A 254 -16.20 15.03 -10.73
C MET A 254 -17.06 15.60 -9.60
N TYR A 255 -17.96 16.53 -9.95
CA TYR A 255 -18.94 17.11 -9.02
C TYR A 255 -20.12 16.15 -8.80
N LEU A 256 -20.33 15.73 -7.55
CA LEU A 256 -21.28 14.65 -7.21
C LEU A 256 -22.36 15.08 -6.20
N VAL A 257 -22.15 16.17 -5.45
CA VAL A 257 -23.14 16.72 -4.53
C VAL A 257 -23.27 18.22 -4.72
N SER A 258 -24.48 18.73 -4.69
CA SER A 258 -24.76 20.16 -4.86
C SER A 258 -25.91 20.62 -3.95
N ASN A 259 -26.03 21.94 -3.79
CA ASN A 259 -27.14 22.62 -3.10
C ASN A 259 -27.52 22.00 -1.74
N GLY A 260 -26.52 21.78 -0.89
CA GLY A 260 -26.72 21.27 0.48
C GLY A 260 -26.62 19.75 0.63
N ALA A 261 -26.56 18.99 -0.47
CA ALA A 261 -26.37 17.54 -0.42
C ALA A 261 -24.98 17.16 0.10
N LYS A 262 -24.89 16.04 0.84
CA LYS A 262 -23.64 15.58 1.47
C LYS A 262 -23.61 14.05 1.43
N GLY A 263 -22.48 13.44 1.11
CA GLY A 263 -22.41 11.98 0.94
C GLY A 263 -20.99 11.39 0.99
N LYS A 264 -20.92 10.06 1.11
CA LYS A 264 -19.68 9.27 1.14
C LYS A 264 -19.38 8.64 -0.21
N LEU A 265 -18.11 8.58 -0.58
CA LEU A 265 -17.65 7.97 -1.84
C LEU A 265 -17.43 6.46 -1.73
N LYS A 266 -17.77 5.73 -2.79
CA LYS A 266 -17.24 4.39 -3.12
C LYS A 266 -16.48 4.51 -4.44
N PHE A 267 -15.51 3.61 -4.67
CA PHE A 267 -14.72 3.53 -5.90
C PHE A 267 -14.68 2.08 -6.36
N ASP A 268 -14.58 1.85 -7.66
CA ASP A 268 -14.21 0.55 -8.22
C ASP A 268 -12.72 0.27 -7.95
N VAL A 269 -12.44 -0.85 -7.29
CA VAL A 269 -11.09 -1.27 -6.90
C VAL A 269 -10.81 -2.64 -7.49
N ILE A 270 -9.68 -2.77 -8.19
CA ILE A 270 -9.16 -4.04 -8.68
C ILE A 270 -8.46 -4.73 -7.51
N TYR A 271 -9.07 -5.79 -7.00
CA TYR A 271 -8.45 -6.69 -6.03
C TYR A 271 -7.69 -7.80 -6.73
N ARG A 272 -6.46 -8.05 -6.26
CA ARG A 272 -5.70 -9.25 -6.61
C ARG A 272 -5.89 -10.32 -5.55
N LEU A 273 -6.29 -11.50 -6.02
CA LEU A 273 -6.47 -12.71 -5.23
C LEU A 273 -5.36 -13.70 -5.59
N GLU A 274 -4.57 -14.12 -4.61
CA GLU A 274 -3.47 -15.08 -4.75
C GLU A 274 -3.70 -16.30 -3.87
N LYS A 275 -3.59 -17.50 -4.47
CA LYS A 275 -3.60 -18.78 -3.75
C LYS A 275 -2.19 -19.25 -3.48
N TRP A 276 -1.81 -19.33 -2.21
CA TRP A 276 -0.47 -19.70 -1.76
C TRP A 276 -0.44 -21.09 -1.14
N TRP A 277 0.65 -21.81 -1.42
CA TRP A 277 0.98 -23.08 -0.80
C TRP A 277 2.29 -23.00 0.00
N ILE A 278 2.27 -23.58 1.20
CA ILE A 278 3.44 -23.77 2.06
C ILE A 278 3.58 -25.24 2.48
N TYR A 279 4.80 -25.75 2.40
CA TYR A 279 5.16 -27.13 2.72
C TYR A 279 6.26 -27.16 3.80
N PHE A 280 6.37 -28.26 4.54
CA PHE A 280 7.30 -28.42 5.67
C PHE A 280 8.21 -29.64 5.49
N GLU A 281 9.41 -29.66 6.12
CA GLU A 281 10.33 -30.82 6.05
C GLU A 281 9.70 -32.13 6.51
N LYS A 282 8.78 -32.02 7.47
CA LYS A 282 7.99 -33.12 8.03
C LYS A 282 6.63 -32.55 8.44
N GLY A 283 5.56 -33.28 8.19
CA GLY A 283 4.20 -32.89 8.59
C GLY A 283 3.39 -32.21 7.50
N ASP A 284 2.39 -31.45 7.93
CA ASP A 284 1.33 -30.89 7.09
C ASP A 284 1.83 -29.94 5.99
N SER A 285 1.01 -29.80 4.95
CA SER A 285 1.06 -28.69 3.99
C SER A 285 -0.23 -27.88 4.07
N TYR A 286 -0.10 -26.54 3.99
CA TYR A 286 -1.23 -25.63 4.09
C TYR A 286 -1.38 -24.79 2.81
N CYS A 287 -2.62 -24.54 2.42
CA CYS A 287 -2.98 -23.46 1.52
C CYS A 287 -3.62 -22.30 2.28
N TYR A 288 -3.55 -21.11 1.71
CA TYR A 288 -4.33 -19.94 2.11
C TYR A 288 -4.42 -18.96 0.93
N TYR A 289 -5.34 -18.02 1.05
CA TYR A 289 -5.55 -16.97 0.07
C TYR A 289 -5.14 -15.62 0.63
N VAL A 290 -4.56 -14.78 -0.22
CA VAL A 290 -4.31 -13.36 0.07
C VAL A 290 -5.08 -12.53 -0.95
N LEU A 291 -5.96 -11.65 -0.46
CA LEU A 291 -6.76 -10.74 -1.25
C LEU A 291 -6.34 -9.30 -0.90
N TYR A 292 -5.86 -8.53 -1.87
CA TYR A 292 -5.40 -7.18 -1.61
C TYR A 292 -5.72 -6.23 -2.76
N PRO A 293 -5.99 -4.94 -2.48
CA PRO A 293 -6.25 -3.97 -3.52
C PRO A 293 -4.96 -3.73 -4.30
N TYR A 294 -5.04 -3.81 -5.61
CA TYR A 294 -3.92 -3.62 -6.52
C TYR A 294 -3.94 -2.20 -7.08
N GLU A 295 -5.05 -1.84 -7.73
CA GLU A 295 -5.30 -0.54 -8.36
C GLU A 295 -6.77 -0.13 -8.14
N HIS A 296 -7.12 1.14 -8.37
CA HIS A 296 -8.51 1.62 -8.36
C HIS A 296 -8.79 2.50 -9.58
N TYR A 297 -10.04 2.57 -10.02
CA TYR A 297 -10.43 3.44 -11.13
C TYR A 297 -10.66 4.86 -10.62
N GLY A 298 -9.75 5.78 -10.93
CA GLY A 298 -9.77 7.13 -10.35
C GLY A 298 -11.08 7.90 -10.62
N GLY A 299 -11.64 7.76 -11.83
CA GLY A 299 -12.93 8.34 -12.23
C GLY A 299 -14.19 7.53 -11.87
N SER A 300 -14.08 6.42 -11.13
CA SER A 300 -15.25 5.60 -10.73
C SER A 300 -15.98 6.10 -9.49
N GLY A 301 -15.43 7.10 -8.80
CA GLY A 301 -15.94 7.57 -7.51
C GLY A 301 -17.38 8.06 -7.58
N GLU A 302 -18.24 7.52 -6.72
CA GLU A 302 -19.68 7.82 -6.68
C GLU A 302 -20.26 7.80 -5.25
N ILE A 303 -21.47 8.34 -5.05
CA ILE A 303 -22.10 8.43 -3.73
C ILE A 303 -22.85 7.14 -3.36
N TRP A 304 -22.37 6.40 -2.35
CA TRP A 304 -23.07 5.20 -1.84
C TRP A 304 -23.97 5.46 -0.62
N GLN A 305 -23.75 6.57 0.09
CA GLN A 305 -24.52 6.94 1.28
C GLN A 305 -24.55 8.45 1.43
N TYR A 306 -25.76 9.03 1.45
CA TYR A 306 -25.98 10.40 1.91
C TYR A 306 -25.77 10.51 3.43
N VAL A 307 -25.27 11.64 3.89
CA VAL A 307 -24.97 11.92 5.30
C VAL A 307 -25.49 13.27 5.74
N SER A 308 -25.75 13.45 7.03
CA SER A 308 -25.98 14.75 7.64
C SER A 308 -24.68 15.34 8.21
N CYS A 309 -24.60 16.66 8.27
CA CYS A 309 -23.48 17.39 8.86
C CYS A 309 -23.99 18.64 9.57
N ASN A 310 -23.59 18.83 10.82
CA ASN A 310 -23.93 19.99 11.65
C ASN A 310 -22.82 21.04 11.72
N GLN A 311 -21.69 20.83 11.03
CA GLN A 311 -20.57 21.78 10.96
C GLN A 311 -20.65 22.67 9.72
N CYS A 312 -21.16 22.16 8.60
CA CYS A 312 -21.45 22.98 7.42
C CYS A 312 -22.57 24.00 7.74
N GLU A 313 -22.47 25.19 7.15
CA GLU A 313 -23.39 26.33 7.39
C GLU A 313 -23.39 26.85 8.85
N GLY A 314 -22.56 26.27 9.73
CA GLY A 314 -22.26 26.80 11.06
C GLY A 314 -21.11 27.81 11.05
N THR A 315 -20.85 28.41 12.22
CA THR A 315 -19.74 29.36 12.41
C THR A 315 -18.40 28.73 12.03
N PRO A 316 -17.62 29.33 11.11
CA PRO A 316 -16.29 28.84 10.76
C PRO A 316 -15.35 28.85 11.97
N PRO A 317 -14.52 27.81 12.16
CA PRO A 317 -13.47 27.83 13.19
C PRO A 317 -12.31 28.75 12.79
N ASP A 318 -11.50 29.19 13.76
CA ASP A 318 -10.37 30.12 13.58
C ASP A 318 -9.34 29.73 12.50
N TYR A 319 -9.26 28.43 12.15
CA TYR A 319 -8.37 27.90 11.11
C TYR A 319 -9.04 27.76 9.73
N ALA A 320 -10.27 28.24 9.55
CA ALA A 320 -10.96 28.24 8.27
C ALA A 320 -10.32 29.24 7.29
N GLY A 321 -10.17 28.82 6.03
CA GLY A 321 -9.81 29.71 4.94
C GLY A 321 -11.06 30.34 4.35
N CYS A 322 -11.25 31.64 4.54
CA CYS A 322 -12.33 32.40 3.91
C CYS A 322 -11.79 33.16 2.69
N SER A 323 -12.51 33.10 1.57
CA SER A 323 -12.14 33.83 0.35
C SER A 323 -13.37 34.19 -0.47
N TYR A 324 -13.41 35.44 -0.94
CA TYR A 324 -14.38 35.88 -1.95
C TYR A 324 -14.13 35.15 -3.28
N GLY A 325 -15.20 34.66 -3.90
CA GLY A 325 -15.18 34.06 -5.23
C GLY A 325 -16.38 34.50 -6.06
N SER A 326 -16.23 34.40 -7.38
CA SER A 326 -17.31 34.69 -8.35
C SER A 326 -18.10 33.43 -8.69
N GLU A 327 -19.35 33.59 -9.14
CA GLU A 327 -20.12 32.51 -9.75
C GLU A 327 -19.33 31.80 -10.87
N GLY A 328 -19.40 30.47 -10.90
CA GLY A 328 -18.66 29.61 -11.83
C GLY A 328 -17.20 29.37 -11.45
N GLN A 329 -16.64 30.08 -10.47
CA GLN A 329 -15.26 29.86 -10.01
C GLN A 329 -15.12 28.49 -9.33
N THR A 330 -14.05 27.77 -9.68
CA THR A 330 -13.66 26.50 -9.08
C THR A 330 -12.41 26.68 -8.21
N LEU A 331 -12.35 25.97 -7.09
CA LEU A 331 -11.17 25.82 -6.24
C LEU A 331 -11.10 24.40 -5.68
N ASN A 332 -9.93 24.02 -5.17
CA ASN A 332 -9.68 22.72 -4.55
C ASN A 332 -9.18 22.85 -3.11
N LEU A 333 -9.38 21.77 -2.35
CA LEU A 333 -8.78 21.54 -1.04
C LEU A 333 -8.04 20.22 -1.10
N ASP A 334 -6.72 20.27 -1.00
CA ASP A 334 -5.92 19.06 -0.90
C ASP A 334 -6.17 18.33 0.43
N PHE A 335 -6.10 17.01 0.38
CA PHE A 335 -6.01 16.13 1.54
C PHE A 335 -4.70 15.31 1.47
N GLY A 336 -4.29 14.72 2.60
CA GLY A 336 -3.22 13.74 2.63
C GLY A 336 -3.65 12.44 1.94
N SER A 337 -2.80 11.41 1.97
CA SER A 337 -3.17 10.10 1.43
C SER A 337 -4.18 9.34 2.32
N GLY A 338 -4.50 9.84 3.52
CA GLY A 338 -5.54 9.26 4.40
C GLY A 338 -5.14 7.95 5.08
N GLY A 339 -3.89 7.54 4.92
CA GLY A 339 -3.20 6.55 5.73
C GLY A 339 -2.16 7.21 6.66
N PRO A 340 -1.31 6.43 7.36
CA PRO A 340 -0.27 6.95 8.24
C PRO A 340 0.95 7.60 7.51
N GLY A 341 0.84 7.87 6.21
CA GLY A 341 1.92 8.39 5.37
C GLY A 341 2.15 9.90 5.53
N ASN A 342 3.34 10.29 5.99
CA ASN A 342 3.78 11.70 6.03
C ASN A 342 4.08 12.21 4.61
N VAL A 343 3.43 13.30 4.17
CA VAL A 343 3.69 13.95 2.88
C VAL A 343 4.62 15.16 3.07
N GLY A 344 5.91 15.01 2.75
CA GLY A 344 6.90 16.07 2.80
C GLY A 344 7.06 16.82 1.46
N VAL A 345 6.66 18.09 1.40
CA VAL A 345 6.71 18.95 0.20
C VAL A 345 8.10 19.60 0.06
N LYS A 346 8.64 19.75 -1.16
CA LYS A 346 9.81 20.61 -1.41
C LYS A 346 9.88 21.25 -2.81
N THR A 347 9.98 22.58 -2.83
CA THR A 347 10.14 23.43 -4.03
C THR A 347 11.52 23.28 -4.71
N VAL A 348 11.58 23.59 -6.02
CA VAL A 348 12.76 23.52 -6.89
C VAL A 348 13.12 24.90 -7.49
N ILE A 349 14.41 25.11 -7.77
CA ILE A 349 14.96 26.23 -8.57
C ILE A 349 15.73 25.60 -9.75
N GLY A 350 15.64 26.17 -10.96
CA GLY A 350 16.24 25.61 -12.18
C GLY A 350 17.27 26.53 -12.86
N PHE A 351 18.18 25.91 -13.62
CA PHE A 351 19.14 26.56 -14.52
C PHE A 351 19.40 25.66 -15.74
N SER A 352 19.86 26.21 -16.86
CA SER A 352 20.12 25.48 -18.11
C SER A 352 21.45 25.90 -18.76
N PHE A 353 22.16 24.94 -19.38
CA PHE A 353 23.19 25.14 -20.41
C PHE A 353 23.35 23.85 -21.24
N GLY A 354 24.02 23.90 -22.40
CA GLY A 354 24.16 22.72 -23.26
C GLY A 354 25.25 22.82 -24.35
N TYR A 355 25.05 21.97 -25.37
CA TYR A 355 25.79 21.76 -26.64
C TYR A 355 26.67 20.49 -26.81
N LYS A 356 26.36 19.83 -27.93
CA LYS A 356 26.91 18.60 -28.56
C LYS A 356 26.50 17.26 -27.94
N VAL A 357 26.11 16.35 -28.84
CA VAL A 357 25.23 15.20 -28.59
C VAL A 357 25.98 13.90 -28.81
N PHE A 358 25.81 12.96 -27.88
CA PHE A 358 26.05 11.54 -28.07
C PHE A 358 24.81 10.78 -27.58
N TYR A 359 24.40 9.74 -28.30
CA TYR A 359 23.20 8.98 -27.97
C TYR A 359 23.55 7.79 -27.09
N LEU A 360 23.11 7.85 -25.84
CA LEU A 360 23.23 6.79 -24.85
C LEU A 360 21.83 6.50 -24.28
N SER A 361 21.23 5.39 -24.68
CA SER A 361 19.90 5.01 -24.19
C SER A 361 20.04 4.33 -22.82
N ILE A 362 19.64 5.05 -21.77
CA ILE A 362 19.60 4.60 -20.37
C ILE A 362 18.28 5.05 -19.76
N SER A 363 17.69 4.20 -18.93
CA SER A 363 16.33 4.38 -18.43
C SER A 363 16.27 3.99 -16.92
N TRP A 364 15.62 4.80 -16.05
CA TRP A 364 15.52 4.77 -14.56
C TRP A 364 14.21 5.36 -13.96
N TYR A 365 13.25 4.54 -13.48
CA TYR A 365 11.79 4.80 -13.33
C TYR A 365 11.29 6.14 -12.73
N ARG A 366 10.01 6.40 -13.03
CA ARG A 366 9.14 7.57 -12.78
C ARG A 366 9.34 8.30 -11.45
N GLU A 367 9.33 9.64 -11.55
CA GLU A 367 9.11 10.55 -10.42
C GLU A 367 7.65 10.44 -9.97
N ILE A 368 7.42 9.68 -8.89
CA ILE A 368 6.13 9.63 -8.20
C ILE A 368 6.23 10.59 -7.00
N GLU A 369 5.84 11.85 -7.23
CA GLU A 369 5.28 12.64 -6.14
C GLU A 369 3.87 12.10 -5.91
N ILE A 370 3.59 11.56 -4.71
CA ILE A 370 2.24 11.06 -4.41
C ILE A 370 1.30 12.26 -4.45
N ASP A 371 0.46 12.29 -5.47
CA ASP A 371 -0.48 13.37 -5.66
C ASP A 371 -1.49 13.35 -4.51
N ARG A 372 -1.78 14.54 -3.99
CA ARG A 372 -2.82 14.69 -2.98
C ARG A 372 -4.18 14.41 -3.61
N PHE A 373 -5.04 13.72 -2.87
CA PHE A 373 -6.45 13.65 -3.22
C PHE A 373 -7.10 15.01 -3.00
N GLU A 374 -7.85 15.50 -3.98
CA GLU A 374 -8.40 16.85 -3.97
C GLU A 374 -9.92 16.82 -3.88
N ILE A 375 -10.48 17.52 -2.90
CA ILE A 375 -11.91 17.87 -2.91
C ILE A 375 -12.05 19.18 -3.68
N TRP A 376 -12.76 19.12 -4.81
CA TRP A 376 -13.03 20.26 -5.67
C TRP A 376 -14.41 20.85 -5.37
N PHE A 377 -14.55 22.16 -5.50
CA PHE A 377 -15.79 22.86 -5.21
C PHE A 377 -15.95 24.10 -6.10
N LYS A 378 -17.20 24.36 -6.49
CA LYS A 378 -17.58 25.35 -7.49
C LYS A 378 -18.70 26.23 -6.95
N TRP A 379 -18.51 27.54 -7.08
CA TRP A 379 -19.46 28.56 -6.66
C TRP A 379 -20.63 28.61 -7.65
N LEU A 380 -21.86 28.47 -7.16
CA LEU A 380 -23.09 28.75 -7.93
C LEU A 380 -23.63 30.17 -7.68
N LYS A 381 -22.97 30.95 -6.82
CA LYS A 381 -23.18 32.39 -6.64
C LYS A 381 -21.86 33.08 -6.33
N SER A 382 -21.77 34.39 -6.53
CA SER A 382 -20.65 35.17 -6.02
C SER A 382 -20.78 35.40 -4.51
N GLY A 383 -19.66 35.34 -3.76
CA GLY A 383 -19.66 35.55 -2.31
C GLY A 383 -18.41 35.04 -1.60
N THR A 384 -18.28 35.36 -0.31
CA THR A 384 -17.22 34.87 0.57
C THR A 384 -17.56 33.47 1.10
N LEU A 385 -16.77 32.48 0.69
CA LEU A 385 -16.90 31.11 1.19
C LEU A 385 -15.78 30.81 2.20
N CYS A 386 -16.17 30.45 3.41
CA CYS A 386 -15.28 29.88 4.42
C CYS A 386 -15.25 28.36 4.28
N ARG A 387 -14.05 27.78 4.30
CA ARG A 387 -13.82 26.33 4.15
C ARG A 387 -12.77 25.82 5.13
N TRP A 388 -12.97 24.62 5.66
CA TRP A 388 -12.03 23.99 6.58
C TRP A 388 -12.06 22.45 6.52
N ARG A 389 -10.94 21.82 6.92
CA ARG A 389 -10.86 20.37 7.10
C ARG A 389 -11.43 19.99 8.47
N HIS A 390 -12.08 18.83 8.57
CA HIS A 390 -12.58 18.34 9.85
C HIS A 390 -11.42 18.21 10.86
N ASN A 391 -11.55 18.89 12.01
CA ASN A 391 -10.54 18.94 13.07
C ASN A 391 -9.13 19.41 12.60
N ASN A 392 -9.06 20.16 11.50
CA ASN A 392 -7.83 20.50 10.77
C ASN A 392 -6.97 19.30 10.33
N ASP A 393 -7.56 18.10 10.25
CA ASP A 393 -6.87 16.87 9.88
C ASP A 393 -6.89 16.64 8.36
N LEU A 394 -5.69 16.65 7.76
CA LEU A 394 -5.41 16.33 6.37
C LEU A 394 -5.82 14.91 5.96
N ASN A 395 -5.89 13.95 6.89
CA ASN A 395 -6.19 12.55 6.61
C ASN A 395 -7.67 12.18 6.84
N SER A 396 -8.48 13.12 7.34
CA SER A 396 -9.90 12.90 7.64
C SER A 396 -10.82 12.80 6.42
N TYR A 397 -10.34 13.21 5.24
CA TYR A 397 -11.08 13.27 3.97
C TYR A 397 -12.48 13.89 4.07
N ARG A 398 -12.62 14.93 4.90
CA ARG A 398 -13.87 15.63 5.14
C ARG A 398 -13.62 17.14 5.18
N ALA A 399 -14.11 17.82 4.15
CA ALA A 399 -14.20 19.28 4.11
C ALA A 399 -15.56 19.74 4.67
N HIS A 400 -15.60 20.98 5.14
CA HIS A 400 -16.80 21.70 5.55
C HIS A 400 -16.78 23.11 4.97
N PHE A 401 -17.97 23.68 4.77
CA PHE A 401 -18.16 24.96 4.11
C PHE A 401 -19.25 25.77 4.82
N ALA A 402 -19.11 27.10 4.79
CA ALA A 402 -20.14 28.06 5.16
C ALA A 402 -19.97 29.35 4.33
N TRP A 403 -21.06 30.03 4.05
CA TRP A 403 -21.03 31.41 3.54
C TRP A 403 -20.85 32.38 4.71
N ASP A 404 -20.10 33.46 4.49
CA ASP A 404 -19.91 34.61 5.39
C ASP A 404 -20.86 35.75 4.98
#